data_AF-A0A2D9WD07-F1
#
_entry.id   AF-A0A2D9WD07-F1
#
_cell.length_a   1.000
_cell.length_b   1.000
_cell.length_c   1.000
_cell.angle_alpha   90.00
_cell.angle_beta   90.00
_cell.angle_gamma   90.00
#
_symmetry.space_group_name_H-M   'P 1'
#
loop_
_entity.id
_entity.type
_entity.pdbx_description
1 polymer ?
#
loop_
_entity_poly.entity_id
_entity_poly.type
_entity_poly.pdbx_seq_one_letter_code
_entity_poly.pdbx_strand_id
1 'polypeptide(L)'
;MGLGIGLATPGLQTSGVEAVESDQAGSAAGLCSTSRYLGSIIGSAIIAGILGASDVDVDGLSLVFLLSFVAAVVSAVVSLGLRGRAAVSAV
;
A
#
# COMPACT_ATOMS: atom_id res chain seq x y z
N MET A 1 2.02 -12.94 5.14
CA MET A 1 1.25 -12.29 4.05
C MET A 1 -0.25 -12.52 4.16
N GLY A 2 -0.76 -13.76 4.14
CA GLY A 2 -2.21 -14.04 4.10
C GLY A 2 -3.07 -13.37 5.18
N LEU A 3 -2.71 -13.53 6.47
CA LEU A 3 -3.45 -12.88 7.56
C LEU A 3 -3.34 -11.35 7.52
N GLY A 4 -2.16 -10.81 7.22
CA GLY A 4 -1.96 -9.36 7.11
C GLY A 4 -2.79 -8.74 5.98
N ILE A 5 -2.83 -9.37 4.81
CA ILE A 5 -3.67 -8.93 3.69
C ILE A 5 -5.16 -9.07 4.06
N GLY A 6 -5.54 -10.18 4.70
CA GLY A 6 -6.92 -10.41 5.15
C GLY A 6 -7.41 -9.38 6.17
N LEU A 7 -6.55 -8.93 7.09
CA LEU A 7 -6.90 -7.92 8.08
C LEU A 7 -6.86 -6.49 7.51
N ALA A 8 -5.94 -6.19 6.59
CA ALA A 8 -5.79 -4.86 6.03
C ALA A 8 -6.85 -4.55 4.95
N THR A 9 -7.16 -5.50 4.07
CA THR A 9 -7.98 -5.24 2.87
C THR A 9 -9.39 -4.73 3.18
N PRO A 10 -10.15 -5.31 4.13
CA PRO A 10 -11.51 -4.84 4.42
C PRO A 10 -11.54 -3.42 4.99
N GLY A 11 -10.61 -3.10 5.89
CA GLY A 11 -10.50 -1.77 6.49
C GLY A 11 -10.11 -0.70 5.45
N LEU A 12 -9.19 -1.03 4.53
CA LEU A 12 -8.81 -0.13 3.44
C LEU A 12 -9.96 0.10 2.46
N GLN A 13 -10.72 -0.94 2.10
CA GLN A 13 -11.88 -0.80 1.20
C GLN A 13 -12.99 0.05 1.83
N THR A 14 -13.32 -0.21 3.10
CA THR A 14 -14.32 0.56 3.84
C THR A 14 -13.92 2.04 3.96
N SER A 15 -12.67 2.29 4.37
CA SER A 15 -12.15 3.66 4.47
C SER A 15 -12.16 4.37 3.11
N GLY A 16 -11.89 3.66 2.03
CA GLY A 16 -11.90 4.22 0.68
C GLY A 16 -13.30 4.68 0.22
N VAL A 17 -14.33 3.89 0.51
CA VAL A 17 -15.72 4.26 0.16
C VAL A 17 -16.27 5.36 1.05
N GLU A 18 -15.87 5.41 2.32
CA GLU A 18 -16.31 6.45 3.28
C GLU A 18 -15.53 7.76 3.15
N ALA A 19 -14.34 7.75 2.53
CA ALA A 19 -13.48 8.92 2.42
C ALA A 19 -13.85 9.90 1.29
N VAL A 20 -14.73 9.51 0.36
CA VAL A 20 -14.97 10.27 -0.88
C VAL A 20 -16.48 10.37 -1.20
N GLU A 21 -16.91 11.53 -1.70
CA GLU A 21 -18.28 11.73 -2.19
C GLU A 21 -18.53 10.95 -3.50
N SER A 22 -19.78 10.59 -3.76
CA SER A 22 -20.14 9.71 -4.88
C SER A 22 -19.78 10.27 -6.25
N ASP A 23 -19.74 11.60 -6.42
CA ASP A 23 -19.32 12.27 -7.64
C ASP A 23 -17.81 12.14 -7.92
N GLN A 24 -17.00 11.98 -6.86
CA GLN A 24 -15.54 11.87 -6.92
C GLN A 24 -15.03 10.43 -6.83
N ALA A 25 -15.91 9.46 -6.56
CA ALA A 25 -15.54 8.06 -6.36
C ALA A 25 -14.74 7.47 -7.54
N GLY A 26 -15.09 7.83 -8.78
CA GLY A 26 -14.36 7.40 -9.97
C GLY A 26 -12.92 7.92 -10.01
N SER A 27 -12.71 9.20 -9.67
CA SER A 27 -11.38 9.82 -9.62
C SER A 27 -10.53 9.22 -8.50
N ALA A 28 -11.12 9.00 -7.33
CA ALA A 28 -10.44 8.38 -6.19
C ALA A 28 -10.03 6.92 -6.47
N ALA A 29 -10.93 6.14 -7.10
CA ALA A 29 -10.63 4.79 -7.54
C ALA A 29 -9.49 4.76 -8.58
N GLY A 30 -9.49 5.72 -9.51
CA GLY A 30 -8.40 5.92 -10.48
C GLY A 30 -7.06 6.15 -9.79
N LEU A 31 -6.99 7.12 -8.86
CA LEU A 31 -5.77 7.43 -8.11
C LEU A 31 -5.28 6.25 -7.26
N CYS A 32 -6.20 5.50 -6.63
CA CYS A 32 -5.86 4.29 -5.87
C CYS A 32 -5.24 3.21 -6.77
N SER A 33 -5.84 2.96 -7.94
CA SER A 33 -5.33 2.00 -8.93
C SER A 33 -3.97 2.42 -9.48
N THR A 34 -3.82 3.69 -9.88
CA THR A 34 -2.55 4.25 -10.35
C THR A 34 -1.46 4.13 -9.28
N SER A 35 -1.76 4.48 -8.02
CA SER A 35 -0.80 4.37 -6.91
C SER A 35 -0.37 2.91 -6.69
N ARG A 36 -1.33 1.97 -6.72
CA ARG A 36 -1.05 0.54 -6.59
C ARG A 36 -0.16 0.02 -7.73
N TYR A 37 -0.47 0.39 -8.97
CA TYR A 37 0.29 -0.06 -10.13
C TYR A 37 1.68 0.58 -10.19
N LEU A 38 1.78 1.87 -9.90
CA LEU A 38 3.06 2.56 -9.82
C LEU A 38 3.95 1.92 -8.75
N GLY A 39 3.40 1.63 -7.57
CA GLY A 39 4.09 0.90 -6.52
C GLY A 39 4.52 -0.51 -6.94
N SER A 40 3.67 -1.23 -7.68
CA SER A 40 4.02 -2.55 -8.22
C SER A 40 5.15 -2.46 -9.24
N ILE A 41 5.12 -1.50 -10.16
CA ILE A 41 6.16 -1.32 -11.19
C ILE A 41 7.50 -1.01 -10.53
N ILE A 42 7.52 -0.01 -9.62
CA ILE A 42 8.73 0.39 -8.91
C ILE A 42 9.25 -0.77 -8.04
N GLY A 43 8.36 -1.43 -7.28
CA GLY A 43 8.72 -2.57 -6.45
C GLY A 43 9.31 -3.73 -7.25
N SER A 44 8.67 -4.11 -8.35
CA SER A 44 9.18 -5.16 -9.25
C SER A 44 10.52 -4.79 -9.87
N ALA A 45 10.72 -3.52 -10.27
CA ALA A 45 12.00 -3.05 -10.80
C ALA A 45 13.12 -3.11 -9.75
N ILE A 46 12.84 -2.71 -8.51
CA ILE A 46 13.81 -2.79 -7.40
C ILE A 46 14.18 -4.24 -7.11
N ILE A 47 13.18 -5.13 -6.99
CA ILE A 47 13.42 -6.57 -6.75
C ILE A 47 14.25 -7.17 -7.87
N ALA A 48 13.90 -6.88 -9.13
CA ALA A 48 14.66 -7.36 -10.29
C ALA A 48 16.10 -6.81 -10.30
N GLY A 49 16.31 -5.57 -9.89
CA GLY A 49 17.66 -4.98 -9.78
C GLY A 49 18.51 -5.64 -8.69
N ILE A 50 17.95 -5.87 -7.50
CA ILE A 50 18.65 -6.50 -6.38
C ILE A 50 19.03 -7.95 -6.73
N LEU A 51 18.06 -8.70 -7.25
CA LEU A 51 18.23 -10.13 -7.54
C LEU A 51 19.01 -10.39 -8.84
N GLY A 52 19.01 -9.44 -9.77
CA GLY A 52 19.77 -9.52 -11.02
C GLY A 52 21.22 -9.07 -10.89
N ALA A 53 21.56 -8.25 -9.88
CA ALA A 53 22.93 -7.78 -9.64
C ALA A 53 23.74 -8.70 -8.70
N SER A 54 23.07 -9.58 -7.97
CA SER A 54 23.69 -10.56 -7.08
C SER A 54 23.65 -11.93 -7.74
N ASP A 55 24.71 -12.74 -7.63
CA ASP A 55 24.52 -14.18 -7.71
C ASP A 55 23.42 -14.53 -6.70
N VAL A 56 22.34 -15.19 -7.12
CA VAL A 56 21.11 -15.37 -6.33
C VAL A 56 21.43 -16.09 -5.01
N ASP A 57 21.72 -15.30 -3.99
CA ASP A 57 22.16 -15.74 -2.67
C ASP A 57 21.20 -15.23 -1.59
N VAL A 58 21.29 -15.82 -0.41
CA VAL A 58 20.42 -15.55 0.74
C VAL A 58 20.43 -14.06 1.13
N ASP A 59 21.53 -13.36 0.88
CA ASP A 59 21.68 -11.94 1.21
C ASP A 59 20.77 -11.04 0.35
N GLY A 60 20.67 -11.31 -0.95
CA GLY A 60 19.79 -10.55 -1.86
C GLY A 60 18.31 -10.71 -1.52
N LEU A 61 17.89 -11.92 -1.15
CA LEU A 61 16.52 -12.20 -0.70
C LEU A 61 16.23 -11.53 0.66
N SER A 62 17.18 -11.57 1.59
CA SER A 62 17.07 -10.90 2.89
C SER A 62 16.89 -9.38 2.72
N LEU A 63 17.61 -8.78 1.77
CA LEU A 63 17.51 -7.36 1.46
C LEU A 63 16.12 -6.99 0.89
N VAL A 64 15.54 -7.83 0.02
CA VAL A 64 14.17 -7.62 -0.49
C VAL A 64 13.13 -7.66 0.64
N PHE A 65 13.26 -8.60 1.57
CA PHE A 65 12.36 -8.69 2.73
C PHE A 65 12.54 -7.50 3.68
N LEU A 66 13.77 -7.08 3.95
CA LEU A 66 14.05 -5.90 4.77
C LEU A 66 13.44 -4.63 4.15
N LEU A 67 13.61 -4.44 2.83
CA LEU A 67 13.04 -3.30 2.11
C LEU A 67 11.50 -3.31 2.17
N SER A 68 10.89 -4.48 2.01
CA SER A 68 9.43 -4.66 2.14
C SER A 68 8.93 -4.36 3.56
N PHE A 69 9.69 -4.77 4.58
CA PHE A 69 9.37 -4.47 5.98
C PHE A 69 9.47 -2.96 6.27
N VAL A 70 10.54 -2.30 5.82
CA VAL A 70 10.69 -0.84 5.96
C VAL A 70 9.54 -0.11 5.27
N ALA A 71 9.18 -0.51 4.05
CA ALA A 71 8.05 0.08 3.33
C ALA A 71 6.72 -0.10 4.09
N ALA A 72 6.50 -1.27 4.70
CA ALA A 72 5.31 -1.53 5.52
C ALA A 72 5.28 -0.66 6.79
N VAL A 73 6.42 -0.49 7.47
CA VAL A 73 6.55 0.40 8.65
C VAL A 73 6.28 1.85 8.27
N VAL A 74 6.88 2.34 7.17
CA VAL A 74 6.63 3.69 6.67
C VAL A 74 5.14 3.89 6.36
N SER A 75 4.51 2.93 5.68
CA SER A 75 3.08 2.97 5.39
C SER A 75 2.22 3.04 6.64
N ALA A 76 2.54 2.23 7.67
CA ALA A 76 1.85 2.25 8.95
C ALA A 76 2.01 3.61 9.65
N VAL A 77 3.23 4.16 9.71
CA VAL A 77 3.51 5.47 10.32
C VAL A 77 2.77 6.60 9.60
N VAL A 78 2.78 6.61 8.26
CA VAL A 78 2.03 7.60 7.47
C VAL A 78 0.53 7.47 7.72
N SER A 79 0.02 6.24 7.84
CA SER A 79 -1.39 5.97 8.10
C SER A 79 -1.85 6.51 9.46
N LEU A 80 -0.98 6.54 10.47
CA LEU A 80 -1.28 7.16 11.78
C LEU A 80 -1.51 8.68 11.69
N GLY A 81 -0.97 9.34 10.65
CA GLY A 81 -1.18 10.76 10.37
C GLY A 81 -2.50 11.08 9.67
N LEU A 82 -3.24 10.07 9.19
CA LEU A 82 -4.52 10.27 8.54
C LEU A 82 -5.56 10.65 9.59
N ARG A 83 -6.14 11.85 9.44
CA ARG A 83 -7.25 12.31 10.27
C ARG A 83 -8.50 11.52 9.88
N GLY A 84 -9.07 10.76 10.80
CA GLY A 84 -10.40 10.18 10.59
C GLY A 84 -11.41 11.30 10.32
N ARG A 85 -12.13 11.26 9.19
CA ARG A 85 -13.33 12.07 9.05
C ARG A 85 -14.31 11.54 10.09
N ALA A 86 -14.62 12.35 11.11
CA ALA A 86 -15.77 12.11 11.94
C ALA A 86 -16.97 11.93 11.00
N ALA A 87 -17.69 10.82 11.16
CA ALA A 87 -18.92 10.56 10.42
C ALA A 87 -19.73 11.85 10.38
N VAL A 88 -20.00 12.35 9.18
CA VAL A 88 -20.87 13.51 9.00
C VAL A 88 -22.15 13.20 9.74
N SER A 89 -22.36 13.95 10.82
CA SER A 89 -23.64 14.06 11.49
C SER A 89 -24.57 14.79 10.51
N ALA A 90 -25.55 14.07 9.98
CA ALA A 90 -26.77 14.59 9.35
C ALA A 90 -27.76 13.41 9.34
N VAL A 91 -28.77 13.40 10.22
CA VAL A 91 -30.07 14.11 10.11
C VAL A 91 -30.81 13.69 8.85
#